data_AF-A0A1R3KXH7-F1
#
_entry.id   AF-A0A1R3KXH7-F1
#
_cell.length_a   1.000
_cell.length_b   1.000
_cell.length_c   1.000
_cell.angle_alpha   90.00
_cell.angle_beta   90.00
_cell.angle_gamma   90.00
#
_symmetry.space_group_name_H-M   'P 1'
#
loop_
_entity.id
_entity.type
_entity.pdbx_description
1 polymer ?
#
loop_
_entity_poly.entity_id
_entity_poly.type
_entity_poly.pdbx_seq_one_letter_code
_entity_poly.pdbx_strand_id
1 'polypeptide(L)'
;MAMAIAAILFFCLLTLSSNSKADQGGGFDVRQHLSTVTRYGAVKDIVDNSFIPSHIPDGCTPIHLNLVARHGTRSPTKKRLREMEKLADHVQELIKDVKDKELSLRKVPAWLQTWDSPWRGKLKGGELDSKGEEELYQLGIRVRERFPEIFNEEYHPDVYPIKATQ
;
A
#
# COMPACT_ATOMS: atom_id res chain seq x y z
N MET A 1 42.07 -36.70 -18.35
CA MET A 1 40.90 -36.97 -17.47
C MET A 1 40.57 -35.79 -16.55
N ALA A 2 41.54 -35.26 -15.79
CA ALA A 2 41.31 -34.12 -14.88
C ALA A 2 40.76 -32.84 -15.56
N MET A 3 41.27 -32.48 -16.75
CA MET A 3 40.82 -31.29 -17.49
C MET A 3 39.36 -31.38 -17.97
N ALA A 4 38.90 -32.59 -18.33
CA ALA A 4 37.52 -32.82 -18.73
C ALA A 4 36.55 -32.71 -17.55
N ILE A 5 36.96 -33.21 -16.38
CA ILE A 5 36.19 -33.10 -15.13
C ILE A 5 36.08 -31.63 -14.70
N ALA A 6 37.17 -30.86 -14.80
CA ALA A 6 37.16 -29.43 -14.51
C ALA A 6 36.24 -28.64 -15.46
N ALA A 7 36.23 -28.96 -16.76
CA ALA A 7 35.35 -28.33 -17.73
C ALA A 7 33.86 -28.66 -17.47
N ILE A 8 33.55 -29.90 -17.10
CA ILE A 8 32.18 -30.32 -16.75
C ILE A 8 31.71 -29.61 -15.46
N LEU A 9 32.56 -29.54 -14.43
CA LEU A 9 32.25 -28.81 -13.20
C LEU A 9 32.02 -27.32 -13.44
N PHE A 10 32.85 -26.69 -14.28
CA PHE A 10 32.69 -25.28 -14.66
C PHE A 10 31.39 -25.04 -15.45
N PHE A 11 31.04 -25.94 -16.37
CA PHE A 11 29.79 -25.88 -17.11
C PHE A 11 28.56 -26.11 -16.21
N CYS A 12 28.65 -27.02 -15.24
CA CYS A 12 27.63 -27.21 -14.20
C CYS A 12 27.48 -25.98 -13.29
N LEU A 13 28.57 -25.33 -12.89
CA LEU A 13 28.50 -24.08 -12.13
C LEU A 13 27.85 -22.94 -12.93
N LEU A 14 28.14 -22.84 -14.24
CA LEU A 14 27.50 -21.86 -15.12
C LEU A 14 26.00 -22.12 -15.31
N THR A 15 25.57 -23.39 -15.38
CA THR A 15 24.13 -23.73 -15.48
C THR A 15 23.39 -23.56 -14.15
N LEU A 16 24.04 -23.81 -13.02
CA LEU A 16 23.51 -23.48 -11.68
C LEU A 16 23.34 -21.96 -11.49
N SER A 17 24.29 -21.17 -11.98
CA SER A 17 24.22 -19.70 -11.94
C SER A 17 23.14 -19.12 -12.87
N SER A 18 22.86 -19.80 -14.00
CA SER A 18 21.89 -19.35 -15.01
C SER A 18 20.44 -19.69 -14.67
N ASN A 19 20.20 -20.64 -13.75
CA ASN A 19 18.85 -21.02 -13.29
C ASN A 19 18.35 -20.22 -12.09
N SER A 20 19.14 -19.27 -11.58
CA SER A 20 18.64 -18.22 -10.69
C SER A 20 18.06 -17.07 -11.51
N LYS A 21 17.04 -17.36 -12.33
CA LYS A 21 16.10 -16.35 -12.84
C LYS A 21 14.79 -16.42 -12.06
N ALA A 22 14.90 -16.41 -10.74
CA ALA A 22 13.78 -16.12 -9.84
C ALA A 22 13.90 -14.68 -9.33
N ASP A 23 14.24 -13.73 -10.19
CA ASP A 23 14.18 -12.30 -9.85
C ASP A 23 14.07 -11.43 -11.11
N GLN A 24 13.07 -11.74 -11.95
CA GLN A 24 12.59 -10.77 -12.94
C GLN A 24 11.65 -9.79 -12.20
N GLY A 25 12.23 -8.90 -11.40
CA GLY A 25 11.78 -7.52 -11.20
C GLY A 25 10.31 -7.24 -10.88
N GLY A 26 9.63 -8.10 -10.12
CA GLY A 26 8.25 -7.87 -9.70
C GLY A 26 7.73 -8.95 -8.76
N GLY A 27 8.36 -9.12 -7.60
CA GLY A 27 7.83 -10.02 -6.56
C GLY A 27 6.39 -9.63 -6.17
N PHE A 28 5.59 -10.61 -5.76
CA PHE A 28 4.24 -10.36 -5.26
C PHE A 28 4.28 -9.42 -4.06
N ASP A 29 3.83 -8.18 -4.24
CA ASP A 29 3.73 -7.20 -3.17
C ASP A 29 2.29 -7.16 -2.64
N VAL A 30 2.06 -7.79 -1.49
CA VAL A 30 0.75 -7.83 -0.82
C VAL A 30 0.11 -6.44 -0.68
N ARG A 31 0.92 -5.37 -0.58
CA ARG A 31 0.43 -3.99 -0.43
C ARG A 31 -0.34 -3.52 -1.67
N GLN A 32 -0.11 -4.11 -2.84
CA GLN A 32 -0.80 -3.81 -4.09
C GLN A 32 -2.11 -4.60 -4.25
N HIS A 33 -2.37 -5.58 -3.38
CA HIS A 33 -3.52 -6.49 -3.46
C HIS A 33 -4.54 -6.28 -2.34
N LEU A 34 -4.59 -5.08 -1.75
CA LEU A 34 -5.54 -4.73 -0.69
C LEU A 34 -6.79 -4.03 -1.23
N SER A 35 -7.08 -4.13 -2.53
CA SER A 35 -8.24 -3.50 -3.18
C SER A 35 -8.29 -1.99 -2.87
N THR A 36 -9.44 -1.45 -2.51
CA THR A 36 -9.65 -0.02 -2.23
C THR A 36 -9.01 0.47 -0.93
N VAL A 37 -8.34 -0.40 -0.15
CA VAL A 37 -7.57 0.00 1.05
C VAL A 37 -6.06 0.01 0.81
N THR A 38 -5.61 -0.28 -0.41
CA THR A 38 -4.23 -0.08 -0.84
C THR A 38 -3.84 1.39 -0.65
N ARG A 39 -2.70 1.63 0.01
CA ARG A 39 -2.16 2.99 0.21
C ARG A 39 -1.78 3.60 -1.13
N TYR A 40 -2.00 4.90 -1.27
CA TYR A 40 -1.71 5.60 -2.52
C TYR A 40 -0.22 5.48 -2.89
N GLY A 41 0.67 5.63 -1.91
CA GLY A 41 2.12 5.49 -2.11
C GLY A 41 2.58 4.11 -2.59
N ALA A 42 1.80 3.04 -2.37
CA ALA A 42 2.18 1.70 -2.82
C ALA A 42 1.90 1.46 -4.32
N VAL A 43 1.07 2.30 -4.93
CA VAL A 43 0.62 2.14 -6.32
C VAL A 43 0.85 3.36 -7.20
N LYS A 44 1.22 4.52 -6.63
CA LYS A 44 1.36 5.78 -7.37
C LYS A 44 2.37 5.73 -8.53
N ASP A 45 3.40 4.87 -8.42
CA ASP A 45 4.46 4.72 -9.41
C ASP A 45 4.26 3.47 -10.29
N ILE A 46 3.20 2.70 -10.05
CA ILE A 46 2.84 1.57 -10.91
C ILE A 46 2.11 2.16 -12.11
N VAL A 47 2.87 2.32 -13.19
CA VAL A 47 2.30 2.67 -14.49
C VAL A 47 1.62 1.42 -15.01
N ASP A 48 0.30 1.37 -14.93
CA ASP A 48 -0.45 0.44 -15.77
C ASP A 48 -0.08 0.77 -17.23
N ASN A 49 0.24 -0.23 -18.05
CA ASN A 49 0.54 -0.01 -19.47
C ASN A 49 -0.63 0.64 -20.23
N SER A 50 -1.82 0.72 -19.61
CA SER A 50 -2.99 1.46 -20.09
C SER A 50 -2.90 2.98 -19.85
N PHE A 51 -2.04 3.45 -18.94
CA PHE A 51 -1.90 4.86 -18.60
C PHE A 51 -0.73 5.50 -19.35
N ILE A 52 -1.05 6.24 -20.41
CA ILE A 52 -0.10 7.13 -21.08
C ILE A 52 -0.19 8.49 -20.39
N PRO A 53 0.87 8.98 -19.71
CA PRO A 53 0.86 10.31 -19.13
C PRO A 53 0.59 11.34 -20.23
N SER A 54 -0.51 12.10 -20.10
CA SER A 54 -0.75 13.23 -20.99
C SER A 54 0.30 14.31 -20.74
N HIS A 55 1.14 14.56 -21.73
CA HIS A 55 1.96 15.78 -21.76
C HIS A 55 1.10 16.92 -22.31
N ILE A 56 1.39 18.14 -21.87
CA ILE A 56 0.76 19.33 -22.45
C ILE A 56 1.36 19.47 -23.88
N PRO A 57 0.54 19.53 -24.95
CA PRO A 57 1.06 19.66 -26.30
C PRO A 57 1.85 20.96 -26.49
N ASP A 58 2.82 20.94 -27.41
CA ASP A 58 3.61 22.13 -27.73
C ASP A 58 2.72 23.31 -28.17
N GLY A 59 3.01 24.50 -27.64
CA GLY A 59 2.24 25.71 -27.91
C GLY A 59 0.87 25.78 -27.21
N CYS A 60 0.52 24.79 -26.39
CA CYS A 60 -0.68 24.82 -25.53
C CYS A 60 -0.30 25.17 -24.09
N THR A 61 -1.23 25.84 -23.38
CA THR A 61 -1.06 26.16 -21.95
C THR A 61 -2.35 25.78 -21.21
N PRO A 62 -2.26 25.06 -20.08
CA PRO A 62 -3.43 24.71 -19.30
C PRO A 62 -4.02 25.97 -18.65
N ILE A 63 -5.32 26.19 -18.86
CA ILE A 63 -6.04 27.36 -18.33
C ILE A 63 -6.99 27.03 -17.17
N HIS A 64 -7.28 25.75 -16.95
CA HIS A 64 -8.20 25.28 -15.91
C HIS A 64 -7.88 23.84 -15.50
N LEU A 65 -8.03 23.52 -14.22
CA LEU A 65 -7.86 22.18 -13.67
C LEU A 65 -9.14 21.75 -12.93
N ASN A 66 -9.73 20.62 -13.34
CA ASN A 66 -10.72 19.91 -12.56
C ASN A 66 -10.06 18.71 -11.90
N LEU A 67 -9.99 18.71 -10.57
CA LEU A 67 -9.39 17.63 -9.79
C LEU A 67 -10.43 17.00 -8.86
N VAL A 68 -10.61 15.68 -8.96
CA VAL A 68 -11.36 14.88 -7.99
C VAL A 68 -10.38 13.92 -7.35
N ALA A 69 -10.20 14.07 -6.03
CA ALA A 69 -9.36 13.19 -5.24
C ALA A 69 -10.21 12.53 -4.16
N ARG A 70 -10.00 11.21 -3.96
CA ARG A 70 -10.50 10.54 -2.76
C ARG A 70 -9.72 11.06 -1.54
N HIS A 71 -10.32 10.99 -0.37
CA HIS A 71 -9.61 11.16 0.90
C HIS A 71 -8.33 10.28 0.95
N GLY A 72 -7.32 10.72 1.71
CA GLY A 72 -6.13 9.93 1.97
C GLY A 72 -6.40 8.72 2.87
N THR A 73 -5.34 8.03 3.28
CA THR A 73 -5.40 6.92 4.24
C THR A 73 -6.15 7.30 5.52
N ARG A 74 -7.10 6.45 5.94
CA ARG A 74 -7.93 6.63 7.15
C ARG A 74 -7.76 5.44 8.10
N SER A 75 -8.02 5.67 9.39
CA SER A 75 -8.22 4.57 10.34
C SER A 75 -9.46 3.76 9.98
N PRO A 76 -9.56 2.48 10.39
CA PRO A 76 -10.74 1.68 10.11
C PRO A 76 -12.00 2.33 10.70
N THR A 77 -13.14 2.16 10.04
CA THR A 77 -14.42 2.70 10.52
C THR A 77 -14.81 2.04 11.85
N LYS A 78 -15.67 2.71 12.64
CA LYS A 78 -16.18 2.15 13.91
C LYS A 78 -16.77 0.74 13.75
N LYS A 79 -17.37 0.43 12.60
CA LYS A 79 -17.85 -0.93 12.27
C LYS A 79 -16.68 -1.90 12.17
N ARG A 80 -15.65 -1.57 11.39
CA ARG A 80 -14.46 -2.41 11.21
C ARG A 80 -13.66 -2.59 12.50
N LEU A 81 -13.61 -1.58 13.36
CA LEU A 81 -12.99 -1.68 14.68
C LEU A 81 -13.66 -2.77 15.54
N ARG A 82 -14.99 -2.77 15.63
CA ARG A 82 -15.74 -3.80 16.36
C ARG A 82 -15.58 -5.20 15.77
N GLU A 83 -15.52 -5.31 14.44
CA GLU A 83 -15.26 -6.60 13.78
C GLU A 83 -13.86 -7.13 14.16
N MET A 84 -12.86 -6.25 14.24
CA MET A 84 -11.50 -6.61 14.64
C MET A 84 -11.40 -7.02 16.11
N GLU A 85 -12.11 -6.33 17.02
CA GLU A 85 -12.19 -6.71 18.44
C GLU A 85 -12.85 -8.07 18.62
N LYS A 86 -13.99 -8.31 17.94
CA LYS A 86 -14.65 -9.63 17.95
C LYS A 86 -13.75 -10.74 17.43
N LEU A 87 -12.97 -10.47 16.39
CA LEU A 87 -11.98 -11.42 15.87
C LEU A 87 -10.91 -11.72 16.92
N ALA A 88 -10.39 -10.71 17.60
CA ALA A 88 -9.38 -10.89 18.65
C ALA A 88 -9.93 -11.72 19.82
N ASP A 89 -11.13 -11.41 20.30
CA ASP A 89 -11.78 -12.15 21.38
C ASP A 89 -12.03 -13.61 20.97
N HIS A 90 -12.50 -13.85 19.74
CA HIS A 90 -12.73 -15.22 19.24
C HIS A 90 -11.44 -16.02 19.10
N VAL A 91 -10.35 -15.39 18.64
CA VAL A 91 -9.03 -16.04 18.57
C VAL A 91 -8.56 -16.44 19.97
N GLN A 92 -8.77 -15.59 20.99
CA GLN A 92 -8.41 -15.91 22.38
C GLN A 92 -9.23 -17.07 22.95
N GLU A 93 -10.53 -17.13 22.66
CA GLU A 93 -11.39 -18.27 23.02
C GLU A 93 -10.88 -19.57 22.41
N LEU A 94 -10.58 -19.59 21.11
CA LEU A 94 -10.05 -20.77 20.42
C LEU A 94 -8.70 -21.23 21.00
N ILE A 95 -7.82 -20.30 21.37
CA ILE A 95 -6.54 -20.62 22.01
C ILE A 95 -6.77 -21.22 23.39
N LYS A 96 -7.72 -20.68 24.17
CA LYS A 96 -8.07 -21.20 25.48
C LYS A 96 -8.64 -22.62 25.37
N ASP A 97 -9.56 -22.87 24.45
CA ASP A 97 -10.14 -24.20 24.21
C ASP A 97 -9.08 -25.26 23.88
N VAL A 98 -8.06 -24.90 23.08
CA VAL A 98 -6.95 -25.79 22.76
C VAL A 98 -6.13 -26.11 24.02
N LYS A 99 -5.87 -25.12 24.88
CA LYS A 99 -5.15 -25.31 26.15
C LYS A 99 -5.95 -26.18 27.13
N ASP A 100 -7.25 -25.89 27.30
CA ASP A 100 -8.13 -26.61 28.22
C ASP A 100 -8.32 -28.08 27.80
N LYS A 101 -8.23 -28.39 26.51
CA LYS A 101 -8.25 -29.76 25.96
C LYS A 101 -6.87 -30.43 25.88
N GLU A 102 -5.83 -29.78 26.42
CA GLU A 102 -4.43 -30.23 26.35
C GLU A 102 -3.94 -30.53 24.92
N LEU A 103 -4.52 -29.85 23.92
CA LEU A 103 -4.15 -29.99 22.53
C LEU A 103 -2.91 -29.17 22.19
N SER A 104 -2.13 -29.64 21.22
CA SER A 104 -0.86 -29.00 20.84
C SER A 104 -1.06 -27.69 20.07
N LEU A 105 -0.56 -26.58 20.64
CA LEU A 105 -0.47 -25.28 19.96
C LEU A 105 0.66 -25.19 18.93
N ARG A 106 1.42 -26.27 18.67
CA ARG A 106 2.57 -26.23 17.72
C ARG A 106 2.18 -25.78 16.31
N LYS A 107 0.91 -25.95 15.92
CA LYS A 107 0.39 -25.51 14.61
C LYS A 107 -0.07 -24.04 14.60
N VAL A 108 -0.22 -23.41 15.76
CA VAL A 108 -0.65 -22.01 15.88
C VAL A 108 0.60 -21.12 15.93
N PRO A 109 0.79 -20.19 14.98
CA PRO A 109 1.93 -19.28 15.00
C PRO A 109 2.03 -18.52 16.33
N ALA A 110 3.24 -18.40 16.88
CA ALA A 110 3.46 -17.78 18.19
C ALA A 110 2.89 -16.35 18.28
N TRP A 111 2.99 -15.57 17.20
CA TRP A 111 2.45 -14.20 17.16
C TRP A 111 0.92 -14.16 17.31
N LEU A 112 0.20 -15.19 16.83
CA LEU A 112 -1.26 -15.25 16.92
C LEU A 112 -1.72 -15.61 18.34
N GLN A 113 -0.89 -16.34 19.09
CA GLN A 113 -1.20 -16.75 20.47
C GLN A 113 -1.29 -15.56 21.43
N THR A 114 -0.58 -14.48 21.14
CA THR A 114 -0.56 -13.24 21.91
C THR A 114 -1.14 -12.07 21.12
N TRP A 115 -1.79 -12.34 19.99
CA TRP A 115 -2.30 -11.28 19.13
C TRP A 115 -3.51 -10.62 19.78
N ASP A 116 -3.57 -9.30 19.62
CA ASP A 116 -4.70 -8.49 20.01
C ASP A 116 -4.99 -7.45 18.92
N SER A 117 -6.21 -6.95 18.87
CA SER A 117 -6.59 -5.89 17.96
C SER A 117 -5.75 -4.65 18.25
N PRO A 118 -5.00 -4.10 17.26
CA PRO A 118 -4.23 -2.87 17.45
C PRO A 118 -5.13 -1.65 17.71
N TRP A 119 -6.44 -1.83 17.62
CA TRP A 119 -7.44 -0.81 17.85
C TRP A 119 -8.30 -1.07 19.09
N ARG A 120 -7.93 -2.03 19.96
CA ARG A 120 -8.69 -2.33 21.17
C ARG A 120 -8.93 -1.07 21.99
N GLY A 121 -10.19 -0.84 22.35
CA GLY A 121 -10.60 0.31 23.18
C GLY A 121 -10.68 1.64 22.43
N LYS A 122 -10.51 1.66 21.10
CA LYS A 122 -10.69 2.88 20.29
C LYS A 122 -12.18 3.18 20.13
N LEU A 123 -12.60 4.36 20.59
CA LEU A 123 -14.01 4.79 20.58
C LEU A 123 -14.44 5.44 19.25
N LYS A 124 -13.47 6.05 18.55
CA LYS A 124 -13.65 6.71 17.26
C LYS A 124 -12.99 5.88 16.16
N GLY A 125 -13.49 6.00 14.94
CA GLY A 125 -12.94 5.31 13.77
C GLY A 125 -13.32 5.99 12.48
N GLY A 126 -12.53 5.78 11.44
CA GLY A 126 -12.67 6.47 10.16
C GLY A 126 -12.03 7.85 10.16
N GLU A 127 -11.18 8.19 11.12
CA GLU A 127 -10.44 9.47 11.10
C GLU A 127 -9.36 9.45 10.01
N LEU A 128 -9.02 10.61 9.45
CA LEU A 128 -7.86 10.72 8.57
C LEU A 128 -6.60 10.40 9.38
N ASP A 129 -5.76 9.53 8.84
CA ASP A 129 -4.49 9.21 9.48
C ASP A 129 -3.42 10.21 9.02
N SER A 130 -2.37 10.40 9.83
CA SER A 130 -1.18 11.18 9.45
C SER A 130 -0.63 10.81 8.07
N LYS A 131 -0.72 9.53 7.69
CA LYS A 131 -0.32 9.08 6.34
C LYS A 131 -1.26 9.57 5.24
N GLY A 132 -2.55 9.69 5.53
CA GLY A 132 -3.50 10.30 4.60
C GLY A 132 -3.29 11.79 4.40
N GLU A 133 -2.91 12.51 5.46
CA GLU A 133 -2.52 13.92 5.37
C GLU A 133 -1.28 14.10 4.48
N GLU A 134 -0.25 13.29 4.73
CA GLU A 134 0.99 13.29 3.93
C GLU A 134 0.71 12.97 2.45
N GLU A 135 -0.14 11.97 2.16
CA GLU A 135 -0.54 11.60 0.81
C GLU A 135 -1.19 12.78 0.06
N LEU A 136 -2.12 13.48 0.70
CA LEU A 136 -2.82 14.62 0.10
C LEU A 136 -1.91 15.84 -0.04
N TYR A 137 -1.05 16.10 0.95
CA TYR A 137 -0.08 17.17 0.88
C TYR A 137 0.88 17.00 -0.30
N GLN A 138 1.48 15.81 -0.42
CA GLN A 138 2.39 15.49 -1.51
C GLN A 138 1.68 15.48 -2.88
N LEU A 139 0.41 15.08 -2.94
CA LEU A 139 -0.41 15.24 -4.14
C LEU A 139 -0.53 16.71 -4.54
N GLY A 140 -0.82 17.61 -3.59
CA GLY A 140 -0.90 19.04 -3.84
C GLY A 140 0.40 19.63 -4.39
N ILE A 141 1.55 19.25 -3.82
CA ILE A 141 2.87 19.67 -4.31
C ILE A 141 3.06 19.26 -5.77
N ARG A 142 2.86 17.97 -6.10
CA ARG A 142 3.04 17.49 -7.48
C ARG A 142 2.06 18.12 -8.47
N VAL A 143 0.82 18.40 -8.04
CA VAL A 143 -0.17 19.07 -8.89
C VAL A 143 0.27 20.51 -9.19
N ARG A 144 0.77 21.24 -8.19
CA ARG A 144 1.28 22.60 -8.36
C ARG A 144 2.53 22.62 -9.25
N GLU A 145 3.45 21.69 -9.05
CA GLU A 145 4.67 21.55 -9.88
C GLU A 145 4.35 21.21 -11.34
N ARG A 146 3.28 20.42 -11.57
CA ARG A 146 2.87 20.00 -12.92
C ARG A 146 2.13 21.08 -13.70
N PHE A 147 1.44 21.99 -13.01
CA PHE A 147 0.63 23.04 -13.64
C PHE A 147 0.98 24.43 -13.08
N PRO A 148 2.25 24.87 -13.18
CA PRO A 148 2.70 26.11 -12.56
C PRO A 148 1.97 27.35 -13.11
N GLU A 149 1.47 27.31 -14.34
CA GLU A 149 0.74 28.39 -15.00
C GLU A 149 -0.67 28.59 -14.41
N ILE A 150 -1.27 27.54 -13.84
CA ILE A 150 -2.57 27.63 -13.13
C ILE A 150 -2.36 28.18 -11.71
N PHE A 151 -1.24 27.85 -11.08
CA PHE A 151 -0.94 28.16 -9.67
C PHE A 151 0.15 29.23 -9.53
N ASN A 152 0.11 30.24 -10.38
CA ASN A 152 1.08 31.35 -10.44
C ASN A 152 0.75 32.52 -9.49
N GLU A 153 -0.43 32.52 -8.86
CA GLU A 153 -0.88 33.52 -7.90
C GLU A 153 -0.89 32.96 -6.46
N GLU A 154 -0.99 33.85 -5.48
CA GLU A 154 -1.20 33.44 -4.09
C GLU A 154 -2.58 32.79 -3.91
N TYR A 155 -2.67 31.82 -3.00
CA TYR A 155 -3.93 31.12 -2.75
C TYR A 155 -5.01 32.10 -2.28
N HIS A 156 -6.12 32.14 -3.02
CA HIS A 156 -7.37 32.73 -2.58
C HIS A 156 -8.52 31.73 -2.76
N PRO A 157 -9.41 31.53 -1.76
CA PRO A 157 -10.49 30.54 -1.84
C PRO A 157 -11.49 30.79 -2.97
N ASP A 158 -11.64 32.03 -3.43
CA ASP A 158 -12.51 32.37 -4.57
C ASP A 158 -11.88 32.07 -5.93
N VAL A 159 -10.54 32.00 -6.00
CA VAL A 159 -9.78 31.68 -7.22
C VAL A 159 -9.54 30.17 -7.30
N TYR A 160 -9.20 29.54 -6.18
CA TYR A 160 -8.91 28.12 -6.06
C TYR A 160 -9.92 27.44 -5.12
N PRO A 161 -11.18 27.28 -5.56
CA PRO A 161 -12.22 26.71 -4.72
C PRO A 161 -11.95 25.23 -4.43
N ILE A 162 -11.84 24.89 -3.14
CA ILE A 162 -11.71 23.51 -2.67
C ILE A 162 -13.07 23.07 -2.11
N LYS A 163 -13.62 21.99 -2.65
CA LYS A 163 -14.88 21.39 -2.20
C LYS A 163 -14.63 19.98 -1.67
N ALA A 164 -15.22 19.66 -0.52
CA ALA A 164 -15.16 18.34 0.09
C ALA A 164 -16.56 17.87 0.50
N THR A 165 -16.81 16.57 0.40
CA THR A 165 -17.99 15.93 1.02
C THR A 165 -17.69 15.80 2.52
N GLN A 166 -18.46 16.48 3.36
CA GLN A 166 -18.33 16.49 4.82
C GLN A 166 -18.09 15.08 5.40
#